data_AF-A0A3S3Z6B6-F1
#
_entry.id   AF-A0A3S3Z6B6-F1
#
_cell.length_a   1.000
_cell.length_b   1.000
_cell.length_c   1.000
_cell.angle_alpha   90.00
_cell.angle_beta   90.00
_cell.angle_gamma   90.00
#
_symmetry.space_group_name_H-M   'P 1'
#
loop_
_entity.id
_entity.type
_entity.pdbx_description
1 polymer ?
#
loop_
_entity_poly.entity_id
_entity_poly.type
_entity_poly.pdbx_seq_one_letter_code
_entity_poly.pdbx_strand_id
1 'polypeptide(L)'
;MNDQPVEGERRPRPQFGELATPEEQRAAIAVPDAVTSSEPVPVEADRPASRLAPSRSVPSAPKAPRPAGDAARAPVDRFISWGLLGLGLFSILQSTVALFDLPAAINAFFAPEDLDAYGPVGAGRVLGLVALVVYIALWVLALVLVQRRVGRGRSSWWIPLVAGVVANVVVLVCVGSAMMIDPAIAAYIQEMAGTPPTP
;
A
#
# COMPACT_ATOMS: atom_id res chain seq x y z
N MET A 1 -74.35 21.05 -42.04
CA MET A 1 -73.82 19.73 -41.67
C MET A 1 -72.30 19.87 -41.69
N ASN A 2 -71.72 20.33 -40.58
CA ASN A 2 -70.29 20.63 -40.44
C ASN A 2 -69.67 19.52 -39.58
N ASP A 3 -68.67 18.81 -40.10
CA ASP A 3 -67.67 18.13 -39.27
C ASP A 3 -66.29 18.37 -39.90
N GLN A 4 -65.57 19.28 -39.27
CA GLN A 4 -64.16 19.64 -39.51
C GLN A 4 -63.26 18.78 -38.60
N PRO A 5 -61.97 18.58 -38.96
CA PRO A 5 -61.08 17.64 -38.31
C PRO A 5 -60.65 18.08 -36.89
N VAL A 6 -60.47 17.09 -36.01
CA VAL A 6 -60.05 17.21 -34.61
C VAL A 6 -58.62 17.75 -34.48
N GLU A 7 -58.49 19.06 -34.27
CA GLU A 7 -57.29 19.65 -33.67
C GLU A 7 -57.50 19.87 -32.17
N GLY A 8 -56.53 19.41 -31.37
CA GLY A 8 -56.26 19.98 -30.06
C GLY A 8 -56.37 19.02 -28.89
N GLU A 9 -55.26 18.32 -28.57
CA GLU A 9 -54.78 18.26 -27.19
C GLU A 9 -53.28 17.91 -27.24
N ARG A 10 -52.45 18.90 -27.63
CA ARG A 10 -50.99 18.78 -27.49
C ARG A 10 -50.68 18.71 -26.00
N ARG A 11 -50.22 17.55 -25.52
CA ARG A 11 -49.76 17.40 -24.13
C ARG A 11 -48.72 18.48 -23.80
N PRO A 12 -48.86 19.22 -22.68
CA PRO A 12 -47.89 20.22 -22.27
C PRO A 12 -46.50 19.59 -22.16
N ARG A 13 -45.47 20.22 -22.74
CA ARG A 13 -44.09 19.77 -22.56
C ARG A 13 -43.61 20.13 -21.15
N PRO A 14 -42.99 19.18 -20.42
CA PRO A 14 -42.54 19.40 -19.05
C PRO A 14 -41.42 20.45 -19.03
N GLN A 15 -41.65 21.53 -18.29
CA GLN A 15 -40.67 22.60 -18.10
C GLN A 15 -39.83 22.26 -16.85
N PHE A 16 -38.68 21.62 -17.10
CA PHE A 16 -37.53 21.41 -16.20
C PHE A 16 -37.79 20.81 -14.81
N GLY A 17 -37.18 19.63 -14.56
CA GLY A 17 -36.74 19.22 -13.21
C GLY A 17 -37.77 18.56 -12.29
N GLU A 18 -39.01 18.33 -12.71
CA GLU A 18 -39.97 17.56 -11.92
C GLU A 18 -39.69 16.06 -12.09
N LEU A 19 -38.89 15.51 -11.18
CA LEU A 19 -38.76 14.08 -10.98
C LEU A 19 -40.15 13.51 -10.69
N ALA A 20 -40.56 12.46 -11.42
CA ALA A 20 -41.80 11.74 -11.15
C ALA A 20 -41.92 11.45 -9.64
N THR A 21 -43.10 11.69 -9.07
CA THR A 21 -43.27 11.50 -7.63
C THR A 21 -43.02 10.02 -7.26
N PRO A 22 -42.50 9.72 -6.06
CA PRO A 22 -42.20 8.35 -5.65
C PRO A 22 -43.41 7.40 -5.69
N GLU A 23 -44.63 7.94 -5.65
CA GLU A 23 -45.88 7.20 -5.77
C GLU A 23 -46.17 6.81 -7.24
N GLU A 24 -45.91 7.71 -8.19
CA GLU A 24 -46.07 7.42 -9.62
C GLU A 24 -45.05 6.39 -10.13
N GLN A 25 -43.82 6.41 -9.61
CA GLN A 25 -42.84 5.35 -9.89
C GLN A 25 -43.29 3.99 -9.33
N ARG A 26 -43.90 3.97 -8.14
CA ARG A 26 -44.44 2.74 -7.54
C ARG A 26 -45.59 2.16 -8.34
N ALA A 27 -46.49 3.02 -8.85
CA ALA A 27 -47.59 2.60 -9.70
C ALA A 27 -47.11 2.05 -11.07
N ALA A 28 -46.03 2.60 -11.64
CA ALA A 28 -45.45 2.10 -12.88
C ALA A 28 -44.74 0.75 -12.72
N ILE A 29 -44.20 0.45 -11.53
CA ILE A 29 -43.64 -0.87 -11.20
C ILE A 29 -44.75 -1.89 -10.95
N ALA A 30 -45.90 -1.45 -10.45
CA ALA A 30 -47.09 -2.27 -10.21
C ALA A 30 -47.99 -2.33 -11.47
N VAL A 31 -47.46 -2.85 -12.59
CA VAL A 31 -48.31 -3.24 -13.71
C VAL A 31 -49.06 -4.54 -13.32
N PRO A 32 -50.39 -4.58 -13.36
CA PRO A 32 -51.15 -5.78 -13.00
C PRO A 32 -51.04 -6.86 -14.09
N ASP A 33 -50.46 -8.02 -13.76
CA ASP A 33 -50.58 -9.25 -14.55
C ASP A 33 -52.01 -9.79 -14.41
N ALA A 34 -52.90 -9.34 -15.28
CA ALA A 34 -54.26 -9.87 -15.41
C ALA A 34 -54.42 -10.68 -16.70
N VAL A 35 -53.67 -11.77 -16.86
CA VAL A 35 -54.03 -12.99 -17.63
C VAL A 35 -52.94 -14.03 -17.32
N THR A 36 -53.18 -15.13 -16.58
CA THR A 36 -53.82 -16.36 -17.07
C THR A 36 -54.04 -17.31 -15.87
N SER A 37 -55.17 -18.01 -15.90
CA SER A 37 -55.81 -18.85 -14.87
C SER A 37 -55.00 -20.01 -14.25
N SER A 38 -55.39 -20.35 -13.01
CA SER A 38 -55.51 -21.66 -12.31
C SER A 38 -54.43 -22.76 -12.56
N GLU A 39 -53.78 -23.40 -11.59
CA GLU A 39 -54.31 -24.24 -10.49
C GLU A 39 -53.09 -24.78 -9.67
N PRO A 40 -53.19 -25.16 -8.37
CA PRO A 40 -52.04 -25.50 -7.55
C PRO A 40 -51.64 -26.99 -7.67
N VAL A 41 -50.33 -27.28 -7.73
CA VAL A 41 -49.80 -28.65 -7.59
C VAL A 41 -48.75 -28.71 -6.47
N PRO A 42 -48.84 -29.66 -5.53
CA PRO A 42 -47.98 -29.72 -4.35
C PRO A 42 -46.56 -30.24 -4.64
N VAL A 43 -45.66 -29.85 -3.73
CA VAL A 43 -44.24 -30.19 -3.60
C VAL A 43 -44.00 -31.71 -3.57
N GLU A 44 -42.98 -32.18 -4.29
CA GLU A 44 -42.24 -33.40 -3.90
C GLU A 44 -40.76 -33.24 -4.25
N ALA A 45 -39.91 -33.57 -3.29
CA ALA A 45 -38.45 -33.58 -3.41
C ALA A 45 -37.98 -34.95 -3.93
N ASP A 46 -36.94 -34.98 -4.79
CA ASP A 46 -35.67 -35.76 -4.64
C ASP A 46 -34.95 -35.99 -6.02
N ARG A 47 -33.79 -35.33 -6.20
CA ARG A 47 -32.53 -35.74 -6.92
C ARG A 47 -32.52 -36.11 -8.45
N PRO A 48 -31.34 -36.37 -9.09
CA PRO A 48 -30.25 -35.42 -9.40
C PRO A 48 -29.78 -35.42 -10.90
N ALA A 49 -28.99 -34.39 -11.25
CA ALA A 49 -27.95 -34.29 -12.31
C ALA A 49 -28.28 -34.03 -13.81
N SER A 50 -27.75 -32.88 -14.28
CA SER A 50 -26.88 -32.68 -15.45
C SER A 50 -27.41 -31.99 -16.74
N ARG A 51 -26.77 -30.84 -17.06
CA ARG A 51 -26.50 -30.20 -18.38
C ARG A 51 -27.70 -29.66 -19.17
N LEU A 52 -27.75 -28.43 -19.72
CA LEU A 52 -26.77 -27.45 -20.23
C LEU A 52 -27.30 -25.99 -20.07
N ALA A 53 -26.38 -25.00 -20.18
CA ALA A 53 -26.45 -23.51 -20.17
C ALA A 53 -27.73 -22.81 -20.77
N PRO A 54 -28.03 -21.50 -20.52
CA PRO A 54 -27.15 -20.37 -20.17
C PRO A 54 -27.49 -19.60 -18.88
N SER A 55 -26.47 -18.94 -18.33
CA SER A 55 -26.50 -18.17 -17.08
C SER A 55 -27.61 -17.11 -17.06
N ARG A 56 -28.72 -17.43 -16.39
CA ARG A 56 -29.57 -16.42 -15.74
C ARG A 56 -28.67 -15.58 -14.83
N SER A 57 -28.71 -14.27 -15.01
CA SER A 57 -28.25 -13.29 -14.03
C SER A 57 -28.94 -13.58 -12.70
N VAL A 58 -28.24 -14.31 -11.83
CA VAL A 58 -28.65 -14.49 -10.45
C VAL A 58 -28.72 -13.09 -9.84
N PRO A 59 -29.83 -12.69 -9.19
CA PRO A 59 -29.88 -11.45 -8.44
C PRO A 59 -28.70 -11.46 -7.48
N SER A 60 -27.84 -10.44 -7.58
CA SER A 60 -26.69 -10.28 -6.71
C SER A 60 -27.19 -10.41 -5.28
N ALA A 61 -26.78 -11.48 -4.60
CA ALA A 61 -27.03 -11.66 -3.18
C ALA A 61 -26.63 -10.37 -2.45
N PRO A 62 -27.35 -9.95 -1.39
CA PRO A 62 -26.96 -8.79 -0.61
C PRO A 62 -25.51 -8.99 -0.18
N LYS A 63 -24.62 -8.12 -0.66
CA LYS A 63 -23.23 -8.12 -0.24
C LYS A 63 -23.27 -7.94 1.27
N ALA A 64 -22.88 -8.98 2.00
CA ALA A 64 -22.81 -8.95 3.45
C ALA A 64 -22.16 -7.62 3.89
N PRO A 65 -22.68 -6.93 4.92
CA PRO A 65 -22.12 -5.67 5.36
C PRO A 65 -20.62 -5.88 5.61
N ARG A 66 -19.79 -5.24 4.79
CA ARG A 66 -18.35 -5.20 5.08
C ARG A 66 -18.24 -4.53 6.45
N PRO A 67 -17.50 -5.10 7.41
CA PRO A 67 -17.45 -4.54 8.76
C PRO A 67 -17.10 -3.06 8.66
N ALA A 68 -17.96 -2.21 9.21
CA ALA A 68 -17.87 -0.75 9.12
C ALA A 68 -16.52 -0.19 9.64
N GLY A 69 -15.73 -1.01 10.34
CA GLY A 69 -14.37 -0.70 10.77
C GLY A 69 -13.30 -0.63 9.67
N ASP A 70 -13.52 -1.24 8.50
CA ASP A 70 -12.52 -1.25 7.40
C ASP A 70 -12.46 0.06 6.62
N ALA A 71 -13.61 0.73 6.45
CA ALA A 71 -13.70 1.97 5.65
C ALA A 71 -13.03 3.16 6.36
N ALA A 72 -13.13 3.22 7.69
CA ALA A 72 -12.51 4.27 8.50
C ALA A 72 -11.00 4.08 8.70
N ARG A 73 -10.47 2.84 8.64
CA ARG A 73 -9.03 2.54 8.72
C ARG A 73 -8.27 2.86 7.43
N ALA A 74 -8.93 2.76 6.28
CA ALA A 74 -8.32 3.00 4.97
C ALA A 74 -7.63 4.39 4.79
N PRO A 75 -8.19 5.53 5.27
CA PRO A 75 -7.51 6.83 5.18
C PRO A 75 -6.32 6.95 6.13
N VAL A 76 -6.41 6.43 7.35
CA VAL A 76 -5.33 6.48 8.35
C VAL A 76 -4.12 5.64 7.88
N ASP A 77 -4.37 4.44 7.36
CA ASP A 77 -3.32 3.55 6.83
C ASP A 77 -2.52 4.21 5.68
N ARG A 78 -3.19 5.02 4.85
CA ARG A 78 -2.54 5.75 3.76
C ARG A 78 -1.65 6.86 4.29
N PHE A 79 -2.14 7.64 5.26
CA PHE A 79 -1.35 8.72 5.88
C PHE A 79 -0.09 8.18 6.55
N ILE A 80 -0.21 7.09 7.32
CA ILE A 80 0.94 6.43 7.96
C ILE A 80 1.94 5.93 6.93
N SER A 81 1.47 5.29 5.85
CA SER A 81 2.35 4.79 4.79
C SER A 81 3.15 5.92 4.13
N TRP A 82 2.50 7.05 3.82
CA TRP A 82 3.16 8.23 3.26
C TRP A 82 4.14 8.87 4.25
N GLY A 83 3.76 8.95 5.53
CA GLY A 83 4.64 9.43 6.60
C GLY A 83 5.91 8.59 6.75
N LEU A 84 5.78 7.26 6.79
CA LEU A 84 6.92 6.34 6.84
C LEU A 84 7.79 6.42 5.59
N LEU A 85 7.19 6.64 4.42
CA LEU A 85 7.94 6.77 3.17
C LEU A 85 8.74 8.08 3.11
N GLY A 86 8.14 9.17 3.58
CA GLY A 86 8.79 10.47 3.73
C GLY A 86 9.91 10.43 4.76
N LEU A 87 9.65 9.80 5.92
CA LEU A 87 10.67 9.58 6.95
C LEU A 87 11.81 8.72 6.41
N GLY A 88 11.49 7.63 5.72
CA GLY A 88 12.49 6.76 5.10
C GLY A 88 13.33 7.49 4.04
N LEU A 89 12.70 8.34 3.22
CA LEU A 89 13.41 9.17 2.25
C LEU A 89 14.35 10.16 2.93
N PHE A 90 13.88 10.85 3.98
CA PHE A 90 14.70 11.76 4.76
C PHE A 90 15.91 11.03 5.37
N SER A 91 15.70 9.84 5.93
CA SER A 91 16.78 8.99 6.46
C SER A 91 17.82 8.68 5.39
N ILE A 92 17.39 8.32 4.17
CA ILE A 92 18.31 8.06 3.05
C ILE A 92 19.10 9.29 2.67
N LEU A 93 18.44 10.44 2.55
CA LEU A 93 19.13 11.66 2.18
C LEU A 93 20.21 12.02 3.21
N GLN A 94 19.93 11.88 4.50
CA GLN A 94 20.94 12.09 5.54
C GLN A 94 22.06 11.04 5.49
N SER A 95 21.72 9.74 5.42
CA SER A 95 22.72 8.68 5.44
C SER A 95 23.55 8.62 4.15
N THR A 96 23.06 9.16 3.03
CA THR A 96 23.75 9.13 1.73
C THR A 96 25.13 9.77 1.81
N VAL A 97 25.24 10.95 2.46
CA VAL A 97 26.52 11.65 2.56
C VAL A 97 27.54 10.81 3.33
N ALA A 98 27.12 10.24 4.46
CA ALA A 98 27.98 9.40 5.30
C ALA A 98 28.37 8.09 4.61
N LEU A 99 27.47 7.46 3.85
CA LEU A 99 27.76 6.20 3.15
C LEU A 99 28.58 6.40 1.88
N PHE A 100 28.42 7.55 1.21
CA PHE A 100 29.17 7.88 0.00
C PHE A 100 30.66 8.03 0.29
N ASP A 101 31.01 8.67 1.41
CA ASP A 101 32.38 8.73 1.92
C ASP A 101 32.46 8.14 3.33
N LEU A 102 32.27 6.83 3.41
CA LEU A 102 32.31 6.10 4.68
C LEU A 102 33.61 6.31 5.46
N PRO A 103 34.83 6.30 4.85
CA PRO A 103 36.05 6.61 5.58
C PRO A 103 36.05 8.00 6.23
N ALA A 104 35.59 9.03 5.51
CA ALA A 104 35.49 10.37 6.09
C ALA A 104 34.47 10.42 7.24
N ALA A 105 33.34 9.73 7.10
CA ALA A 105 32.36 9.61 8.17
C ALA A 105 32.95 8.93 9.41
N ILE A 106 33.69 7.82 9.23
CA ILE A 106 34.38 7.12 10.33
C ILE A 106 35.41 8.03 11.00
N ASN A 107 36.23 8.74 10.22
CA ASN A 107 37.21 9.68 10.79
C ASN A 107 36.56 10.80 11.60
N ALA A 108 35.38 11.28 11.18
CA ALA A 108 34.62 12.25 11.96
C ALA A 108 34.10 11.68 13.29
N PHE A 109 33.88 10.36 13.37
CA PHE A 109 33.59 9.65 14.63
C PHE A 109 34.82 9.40 15.48
N PHE A 110 36.00 9.23 14.88
CA PHE A 110 37.27 9.02 15.59
C PHE A 110 37.85 10.32 16.17
N ALA A 111 37.63 11.45 15.51
CA ALA A 111 38.21 12.73 15.92
C ALA A 111 37.91 13.15 17.38
N PRO A 112 36.69 12.97 17.92
CA PRO A 112 36.42 13.29 19.33
C PRO A 112 37.13 12.37 20.34
N GLU A 113 37.49 11.15 19.92
CA GLU A 113 38.10 10.11 20.77
C GLU A 113 39.64 10.08 20.63
N ASP A 114 40.22 11.01 19.87
CA ASP A 114 41.67 11.10 19.57
C ASP A 114 42.25 9.80 18.99
N LEU A 115 41.41 9.05 18.28
CA LEU A 115 41.78 7.80 17.61
C LEU A 115 42.55 8.09 16.31
N ASP A 116 43.46 7.19 15.97
CA ASP A 116 44.16 7.20 14.68
C ASP A 116 43.18 7.16 13.51
N ALA A 117 43.58 7.77 12.39
CA ALA A 117 42.76 7.81 11.19
C ALA A 117 42.47 6.40 10.63
N TYR A 118 41.25 6.23 10.11
CA TYR A 118 40.77 5.00 9.50
C TYR A 118 41.73 4.47 8.43
N GLY A 119 42.36 3.33 8.72
CA GLY A 119 43.37 2.72 7.85
C GLY A 119 42.81 2.09 6.56
N PRO A 120 41.77 1.23 6.62
CA PRO A 120 41.30 0.47 5.47
C PRO A 120 40.40 1.27 4.50
N VAL A 121 40.83 2.46 4.10
CA VAL A 121 40.09 3.44 3.27
C VAL A 121 39.46 2.78 2.02
N GLY A 122 40.19 1.90 1.33
CA GLY A 122 39.68 1.21 0.15
C GLY A 122 38.47 0.31 0.45
N ALA A 123 38.57 -0.52 1.50
CA ALA A 123 37.48 -1.40 1.91
C ALA A 123 36.29 -0.57 2.44
N GLY A 124 36.56 0.48 3.22
CA GLY A 124 35.54 1.41 3.70
C GLY A 124 34.74 2.04 2.56
N ARG A 125 35.41 2.51 1.49
CA ARG A 125 34.71 3.05 0.29
C ARG A 125 33.82 2.01 -0.39
N VAL A 126 34.33 0.79 -0.59
CA VAL A 126 33.55 -0.27 -1.24
C VAL A 126 32.34 -0.65 -0.39
N LEU A 127 32.51 -0.84 0.92
CA LEU A 127 31.42 -1.18 1.83
C LEU A 127 30.39 -0.05 1.93
N GLY A 128 30.83 1.21 1.97
CA GLY A 128 29.96 2.39 1.94
C GLY A 128 29.11 2.46 0.68
N LEU A 129 29.73 2.27 -0.50
CA LEU A 129 29.03 2.22 -1.78
C LEU A 129 28.03 1.05 -1.87
N VAL A 130 28.42 -0.15 -1.43
CA VAL A 130 27.52 -1.31 -1.40
C VAL A 130 26.32 -1.04 -0.49
N ALA A 131 26.57 -0.53 0.72
CA ALA A 131 25.52 -0.15 1.65
C ALA A 131 24.58 0.89 1.03
N LEU A 132 25.12 1.92 0.39
CA LEU A 132 24.35 2.98 -0.27
C LEU A 132 23.44 2.43 -1.37
N VAL A 133 23.98 1.60 -2.26
CA VAL A 133 23.21 0.99 -3.36
C VAL A 133 22.07 0.13 -2.83
N VAL A 134 22.34 -0.71 -1.82
CA VAL A 134 21.31 -1.56 -1.20
C VAL A 134 20.26 -0.72 -0.48
N TYR A 135 20.69 0.34 0.22
CA TYR A 135 19.80 1.25 0.95
C TYR A 135 18.80 1.94 0.01
N ILE A 136 19.30 2.46 -1.12
CA ILE A 136 18.46 3.07 -2.17
C ILE A 136 17.54 2.02 -2.81
N ALA A 137 18.06 0.83 -3.14
CA ALA A 137 17.29 -0.23 -3.77
C ALA A 137 16.11 -0.70 -2.88
N LEU A 138 16.35 -0.88 -1.58
CA LEU A 138 15.32 -1.25 -0.61
C LEU A 138 14.22 -0.18 -0.50
N TRP A 139 14.59 1.09 -0.55
CA TRP A 139 13.61 2.17 -0.52
C TRP A 139 12.77 2.25 -1.80
N VAL A 140 13.41 2.13 -2.97
CA VAL A 140 12.68 2.08 -4.25
C VAL A 140 11.73 0.88 -4.26
N LEU A 141 12.18 -0.28 -3.76
CA LEU A 141 11.34 -1.46 -3.62
C LEU A 141 10.15 -1.19 -2.70
N ALA A 142 10.37 -0.56 -1.54
CA ALA A 142 9.30 -0.19 -0.61
C ALA A 142 8.28 0.74 -1.27
N LEU A 143 8.74 1.77 -1.99
CA LEU A 143 7.91 2.71 -2.75
C LEU A 143 7.05 1.98 -3.80
N VAL A 144 7.65 1.10 -4.61
CA VAL A 144 6.92 0.33 -5.63
C VAL A 144 5.89 -0.61 -5.01
N LEU A 145 6.23 -1.28 -3.91
CA LEU A 145 5.33 -2.18 -3.20
C LEU A 145 4.14 -1.45 -2.57
N VAL A 146 4.37 -0.28 -1.98
CA VAL A 146 3.30 0.57 -1.46
C VAL A 146 2.36 1.00 -2.59
N GLN A 147 2.89 1.51 -3.71
CA GLN A 147 2.07 1.94 -4.86
C GLN A 147 1.20 0.80 -5.41
N ARG A 148 1.82 -0.37 -5.65
CA ARG A 148 1.10 -1.55 -6.16
C ARG A 148 0.00 -2.03 -5.22
N ARG A 149 0.19 -1.89 -3.91
CA ARG A 149 -0.74 -2.40 -2.89
C ARG A 149 -1.87 -1.43 -2.58
N VAL A 150 -1.61 -0.12 -2.65
CA VAL A 150 -2.64 0.92 -2.60
C VAL A 150 -3.63 0.77 -3.76
N GLY A 151 -3.13 0.48 -4.98
CA GLY A 151 -3.98 0.17 -6.14
C GLY A 151 -4.90 -1.05 -5.97
N ARG A 152 -4.58 -1.95 -5.02
CA ARG A 152 -5.37 -3.16 -4.71
C ARG A 152 -6.25 -2.99 -3.46
N GLY A 153 -6.33 -1.79 -2.88
CA GLY A 153 -7.15 -1.49 -1.70
C GLY A 153 -6.72 -2.21 -0.42
N ARG A 154 -5.46 -2.66 -0.31
CA ARG A 154 -4.94 -3.36 0.87
C ARG A 154 -4.09 -2.44 1.74
N SER A 155 -4.14 -2.68 3.06
CA SER A 155 -3.29 -1.99 4.04
C SER A 155 -1.79 -2.23 3.77
N SER A 156 -1.00 -1.15 3.69
CA SER A 156 0.40 -1.16 3.21
C SER A 156 1.42 -0.60 4.22
N TRP A 157 0.98 -0.18 5.41
CA TRP A 157 1.81 0.56 6.37
C TRP A 157 3.01 -0.22 6.90
N TRP A 158 2.92 -1.56 6.95
CA TRP A 158 4.02 -2.40 7.44
C TRP A 158 5.18 -2.52 6.45
N ILE A 159 4.94 -2.27 5.15
CA ILE A 159 5.95 -2.47 4.11
C ILE A 159 7.10 -1.47 4.26
N PRO A 160 6.86 -0.14 4.35
CA PRO A 160 7.93 0.82 4.62
C PRO A 160 8.69 0.52 5.91
N LEU A 161 7.98 0.06 6.95
CA LEU A 161 8.58 -0.24 8.24
C LEU A 161 9.57 -1.41 8.13
N VAL A 162 9.16 -2.53 7.54
CA VAL A 162 10.04 -3.70 7.36
C VAL A 162 11.21 -3.36 6.44
N ALA A 163 10.97 -2.62 5.36
CA ALA A 163 12.03 -2.18 4.47
C ALA A 163 13.06 -1.31 5.21
N GLY A 164 12.62 -0.35 6.03
CA GLY A 164 13.49 0.49 6.85
C GLY A 164 14.32 -0.32 7.85
N VAL A 165 13.71 -1.31 8.51
CA VAL A 165 14.42 -2.22 9.43
C VAL A 165 15.51 -3.00 8.70
N VAL A 166 15.18 -3.63 7.56
CA VAL A 166 16.14 -4.38 6.76
C VAL A 166 17.28 -3.48 6.28
N ALA A 167 16.95 -2.28 5.82
CA ALA A 167 17.91 -1.31 5.34
C ALA A 167 18.86 -0.85 6.45
N ASN A 168 18.35 -0.63 7.66
CA ASN A 168 19.17 -0.30 8.84
C ASN A 168 20.12 -1.45 9.23
N VAL A 169 19.62 -2.70 9.20
CA VAL A 169 20.46 -3.88 9.46
C VAL A 169 21.61 -3.97 8.44
N VAL A 170 21.34 -3.72 7.16
CA VAL A 170 22.38 -3.71 6.13
C VAL A 170 23.45 -2.67 6.44
N VAL A 171 23.05 -1.44 6.77
CA VAL A 171 23.99 -0.36 7.12
C VAL A 171 24.83 -0.76 8.34
N LEU A 172 24.21 -1.27 9.40
CA LEU A 172 24.93 -1.74 10.60
C LEU A 172 25.95 -2.84 10.29
N VAL A 173 25.59 -3.80 9.44
CA VAL A 173 26.50 -4.88 9.03
C VAL A 173 27.67 -4.32 8.22
N CYS A 174 27.42 -3.44 7.25
CA CYS A 174 28.48 -2.85 6.42
C CYS A 174 29.43 -1.98 7.24
N VAL A 175 28.90 -1.07 8.08
CA VAL A 175 29.70 -0.19 8.94
C VAL A 175 30.46 -1.01 9.99
N GLY A 176 29.79 -1.95 10.66
CA GLY A 176 30.44 -2.83 11.64
C GLY A 176 31.55 -3.68 11.02
N SER A 177 31.35 -4.17 9.79
CA SER A 177 32.40 -4.87 9.06
C SER A 177 33.58 -3.95 8.72
N ALA A 178 33.31 -2.71 8.31
CA ALA A 178 34.35 -1.72 8.01
C ALA A 178 35.20 -1.38 9.25
N MET A 179 34.55 -1.29 10.42
CA MET A 179 35.18 -1.06 11.72
C MET A 179 36.04 -2.25 12.18
N MET A 180 35.53 -3.47 12.02
CA MET A 180 36.25 -4.70 12.44
C MET A 180 37.55 -4.95 11.68
N ILE A 181 37.70 -4.41 10.48
CA ILE A 181 38.93 -4.54 9.67
C ILE A 181 39.97 -3.48 10.08
N ASP A 182 39.59 -2.46 10.86
CA ASP A 182 40.47 -1.35 11.23
C ASP A 182 41.38 -1.70 12.43
N PRO A 183 42.72 -1.66 12.27
CA PRO A 183 43.64 -1.86 13.37
C PRO A 183 43.51 -0.80 14.49
N ALA A 184 43.11 0.43 14.19
CA ALA A 184 42.97 1.50 15.21
C ALA A 184 41.92 1.12 16.27
N ILE A 185 40.80 0.53 15.82
CA ILE A 185 39.75 0.04 16.73
C ILE A 185 40.23 -1.18 17.53
N ALA A 186 40.99 -2.08 16.89
CA ALA A 186 41.53 -3.22 17.59
C ALA A 186 42.47 -2.80 18.74
N ALA A 187 43.31 -1.79 18.51
CA ALA A 187 44.19 -1.21 19.53
C ALA A 187 43.38 -0.56 20.66
N TYR A 188 42.38 0.25 20.34
CA TYR A 188 41.49 0.88 21.32
C TYR A 188 40.77 -0.13 22.22
N ILE A 189 40.25 -1.22 21.64
CA ILE A 189 39.60 -2.29 22.41
C ILE A 189 40.60 -2.99 23.34
N GLN A 190 41.83 -3.22 22.89
CA GLN A 190 42.89 -3.82 23.72
C GLN A 190 43.26 -2.93 24.90
N GLU A 191 43.39 -1.61 24.66
CA GLU A 191 43.65 -0.61 25.70
C GLU A 191 42.54 -0.58 26.75
N MET A 192 41.27 -0.53 26.32
CA MET A 192 40.12 -0.61 27.23
C MET A 192 40.04 -1.94 27.99
N ALA A 193 40.48 -3.04 27.38
CA ALA A 193 40.54 -4.36 28.01
C ALA A 193 41.75 -4.51 28.96
N GLY A 194 42.59 -3.47 29.11
CA GLY A 194 43.80 -3.51 29.93
C GLY A 194 44.88 -4.45 29.37
N THR A 195 44.78 -4.84 28.10
CA THR A 195 45.77 -5.69 27.43
C THR A 195 46.73 -4.77 26.69
N PRO A 196 48.03 -4.73 27.04
CA PRO A 196 48.97 -3.85 26.35
C PRO A 196 49.06 -4.21 24.85
N PRO A 197 49.19 -3.22 23.95
CA PRO A 197 49.26 -3.46 22.52
C PRO A 197 50.45 -4.38 22.20
N THR A 198 50.19 -5.40 21.38
CA THR A 198 51.26 -6.29 20.91
C THR A 198 52.12 -5.55 19.86
N PRO A 199 53.47 -5.64 19.96
CA PRO A 199 54.39 -4.90 19.10
C PRO A 199 54.43 -5.40 17.66
#